data_AF-A0A1M7AGA4-F1
#
_entry.id   AF-A0A1M7AGA4-F1
#
_cell.length_a   1.000
_cell.length_b   1.000
_cell.length_c   1.000
_cell.angle_alpha   90.00
_cell.angle_beta   90.00
_cell.angle_gamma   90.00
#
_symmetry.space_group_name_H-M   'P 1'
#
loop_
_entity.id
_entity.type
_entity.pdbx_description
1 polymer ?
#
loop_
_entity_poly.entity_id
_entity_poly.type
_entity_poly.pdbx_seq_one_letter_code
_entity_poly.pdbx_strand_id
1 'polypeptide(L)' 'MNDKERAALETARYELVTLDGLTAADGAAPDKTFVINTRKSIALIDEVLNESSGANKHP' A
#
# COMPACT_ATOMS: atom_id res chain seq x y z
N MET A 1 -13.74 -9.88 0.85
CA MET A 1 -12.39 -10.40 0.56
C MET A 1 -12.23 -11.74 1.26
N ASN A 2 -11.67 -12.74 0.60
CA ASN A 2 -11.30 -14.01 1.25
C ASN A 2 -9.87 -13.93 1.83
N ASP A 3 -9.47 -14.93 2.63
CA ASP A 3 -8.19 -14.93 3.33
C ASP A 3 -6.98 -14.86 2.38
N LYS A 4 -7.08 -15.47 1.19
CA LYS A 4 -5.99 -15.44 0.18
C LYS A 4 -5.84 -14.06 -0.44
N GLU A 5 -6.95 -13.42 -0.77
CA GLU A 5 -6.96 -12.04 -1.29
C GLU A 5 -6.41 -11.06 -0.25
N ARG A 6 -6.76 -11.26 1.03
CA ARG A 6 -6.21 -10.47 2.13
C ARG A 6 -4.70 -10.62 2.26
N ALA A 7 -4.21 -11.85 2.33
CA ALA A 7 -2.79 -12.13 2.45
C ALA A 7 -1.99 -11.58 1.25
N ALA A 8 -2.56 -11.65 0.04
CA ALA A 8 -1.95 -11.08 -1.17
C ALA A 8 -1.83 -9.55 -1.08
N LEU A 9 -2.88 -8.86 -0.64
CA LEU A 9 -2.87 -7.41 -0.46
C LEU A 9 -1.91 -6.97 0.66
N GLU A 10 -1.87 -7.69 1.78
CA GLU A 10 -0.92 -7.43 2.87
C GLU A 10 0.54 -7.60 2.41
N THR A 11 0.81 -8.61 1.59
CA THR A 11 2.14 -8.83 0.98
C THR A 11 2.50 -7.70 0.02
N ALA A 12 1.59 -7.35 -0.90
CA ALA A 12 1.81 -6.27 -1.86
C ALA A 12 2.04 -4.92 -1.16
N ARG A 13 1.31 -4.65 -0.08
CA ARG A 13 1.52 -3.46 0.76
C ARG A 13 2.94 -3.42 1.34
N TYR A 14 3.41 -4.55 1.90
CA TYR A 14 4.74 -4.63 2.50
C TYR A 14 5.85 -4.36 1.49
N GLU A 15 5.73 -4.93 0.30
CA GLU A 15 6.68 -4.70 -0.80
C GLU A 15 6.68 -3.23 -1.25
N LEU A 16 5.51 -2.62 -1.40
CA LEU A 16 5.39 -1.21 -1.78
C LEU A 16 5.97 -0.26 -0.73
N VAL A 17 5.74 -0.52 0.57
CA VAL A 17 6.35 0.25 1.67
C VAL A 17 7.88 0.13 1.64
N THR A 18 8.38 -1.07 1.37
CA THR A 18 9.83 -1.31 1.25
C THR A 18 10.41 -0.52 0.08
N LEU A 19 9.76 -0.54 -1.09
CA LEU A 19 10.18 0.25 -2.26
C LEU A 19 10.13 1.76 -2.01
N ASP A 20 9.08 2.27 -1.33
CA ASP A 20 9.01 3.69 -0.96
C ASP A 20 10.18 4.08 -0.06
N GLY A 21 10.52 3.22 0.92
CA GLY A 21 11.68 3.42 1.80
C GLY A 21 13.01 3.43 1.06
N LEU A 22 13.23 2.52 0.11
CA LEU A 22 14.44 2.49 -0.71
C LEU A 22 14.56 3.73 -1.61
N THR A 23 13.44 4.17 -2.20
CA THR A 23 13.39 5.39 -3.04
C THR A 23 13.75 6.63 -2.23
N ALA A 24 13.20 6.74 -1.01
CA ALA A 24 13.52 7.82 -0.09
C ALA A 24 15.00 7.79 0.34
N ALA A 25 15.57 6.61 0.59
CA ALA A 25 16.97 6.44 0.95
C ALA A 25 17.94 6.80 -0.19
N ASP A 26 17.57 6.52 -1.45
CA ASP A 26 18.36 6.85 -2.65
C ASP A 26 18.26 8.35 -3.02
N GLY A 27 17.41 9.12 -2.32
CA GLY A 27 17.14 10.53 -2.65
C GLY A 27 16.43 10.72 -4.00
N ALA A 28 15.98 9.64 -4.60
CA ALA A 28 15.21 9.61 -5.82
C ALA A 28 13.83 10.23 -5.58
N ALA A 29 13.43 11.18 -6.44
CA ALA A 29 12.08 11.72 -6.39
C ALA A 29 11.09 10.61 -6.82
N PRO A 30 10.16 10.15 -5.96
CA PRO A 30 9.31 8.99 -6.26
C PRO A 30 8.45 9.16 -7.51
N ASP A 31 8.12 10.40 -7.86
CA ASP A 31 7.37 10.80 -9.05
C ASP A 31 8.19 10.78 -10.35
N LYS A 32 9.52 10.66 -10.26
CA LYS A 32 10.43 10.58 -11.40
C LYS A 32 11.04 9.19 -11.60
N THR A 33 11.12 8.39 -10.54
CA THR A 33 11.78 7.08 -10.56
C THR A 33 10.80 5.93 -10.79
N PHE A 34 9.53 6.10 -10.41
CA PHE A 34 8.49 5.09 -10.62
C PHE A 34 7.35 5.62 -11.48
N VAL A 35 6.85 4.77 -12.39
CA VAL A 35 5.62 5.03 -13.16
C VAL A 35 4.40 5.09 -12.24
N ILE A 36 4.50 4.51 -11.04
CA ILE A 36 3.42 4.39 -10.06
C ILE A 36 3.82 5.15 -8.80
N ASN A 37 2.92 6.01 -8.33
CA ASN A 37 3.06 6.64 -7.02
C ASN A 37 2.84 5.59 -5.92
N THR A 38 3.94 5.04 -5.40
CA THR A 38 3.99 4.02 -4.34
C THR A 38 3.14 4.40 -3.13
N ARG A 39 3.21 5.66 -2.68
CA ARG A 39 2.41 6.15 -1.53
C ARG A 39 0.91 6.12 -1.79
N LYS A 40 0.49 6.53 -2.98
CA LYS A 40 -0.92 6.46 -3.38
C LYS A 40 -1.40 5.01 -3.45
N SER A 41 -0.58 4.10 -3.97
CA SER A 41 -0.91 2.67 -4.02
C SER A 41 -1.02 2.06 -2.62
N ILE A 42 -0.12 2.41 -1.69
CA ILE A 42 -0.19 1.96 -0.29
C ILE A 42 -1.50 2.43 0.36
N ALA A 43 -1.87 3.70 0.17
CA ALA A 43 -3.10 4.26 0.73
C ALA A 43 -4.37 3.54 0.22
N LEU A 44 -4.43 3.20 -1.07
CA LEU A 44 -5.54 2.43 -1.64
C LEU A 44 -5.62 1.01 -1.07
N ILE A 45 -4.47 0.35 -0.86
CA ILE A 45 -4.45 -0.98 -0.25
C ILE A 45 -4.92 -0.90 1.21
N ASP A 46 -4.49 0.13 1.96
CA ASP A 46 -4.95 0.37 3.33
C ASP A 46 -6.47 0.56 3.42
N GLU A 47 -7.04 1.34 2.51
CA GLU A 47 -8.49 1.53 2.40
C GLU A 47 -9.23 0.20 2.20
N VAL A 48 -8.81 -0.61 1.20
CA VAL A 48 -9.44 -1.91 0.92
C VAL A 48 -9.30 -2.89 2.09
N LEU A 49 -8.13 -2.95 2.74
CA LEU A 49 -7.89 -3.81 3.90
C LEU A 49 -8.75 -3.40 5.11
N ASN A 50 -8.97 -2.10 5.30
CA ASN A 50 -9.78 -1.54 6.38
C ASN A 50 -11.28 -1.72 6.15
N GLU A 51 -11.76 -1.49 4.92
CA GLU A 51 -13.15 -1.73 4.54
C GLU A 51 -13.52 -3.21 4.70
N SER A 52 -12.63 -4.11 4.29
CA SER A 52 -12.87 -5.54 4.41
C SER A 52 -12.75 -6.09 5.84
N SER A 53 -12.15 -5.36 6.78
CA SER A 53 -12.08 -5.76 8.19
C SER A 53 -13.25 -5.27 9.02
N GLY A 54 -14.20 -4.51 8.44
CA GLY A 54 -15.36 -3.97 9.14
C GLY A 54 -15.03 -2.77 10.04
N ALA A 55 -13.87 -2.14 9.86
CA ALA A 55 -13.44 -0.99 10.66
C ALA A 55 -14.18 0.32 10.33
N ASN A 56 -15.12 0.30 9.38
CA ASN A 56 -16.06 1.40 9.18
C ASN A 56 -17.35 1.17 10.00
N LYS A 57 -17.21 1.09 11.32
CA LYS A 57 -18.31 1.40 12.24
C LYS A 57 -18.22 2.88 12.58
N HIS A 58 -18.93 3.67 11.79
CA HIS A 58 -19.21 5.08 12.06
C HIS A 58 -19.90 5.24 13.43
N PRO A 59 -19.58 6.29 14.18
CA PRO A 59 -20.59 7.19 14.74
C PRO A 59 -20.73 8.45 13.87
#